data_AF-A0A151QPU5-F1
#
_entry.id   AF-A0A151QPU5-F1
#
_cell.length_a   1.000
_cell.length_b   1.000
_cell.length_c   1.000
_cell.angle_alpha   90.00
_cell.angle_beta   90.00
_cell.angle_gamma   90.00
#
_symmetry.space_group_name_H-M   'P 1'
#
loop_
_entity.id
_entity.type
_entity.pdbx_description
1 polymer ?
#
loop_
_entity_poly.entity_id
_entity_poly.type
_entity_poly.pdbx_seq_one_letter_code
_entity_poly.pdbx_strand_id
1 'polypeptide(L)'
;MVHRDELLQYALVYGNYKGVPKLQIREALAKGCDTVLRVDIQGAATLRKALGKSAVFVFVAAESKMALVERRDPRGRRLTL
;
A
#
# COMPACT_ATOMS: atom_id res chain seq x y z
N MET A 1 -2.79 10.34 -15.90
CA MET A 1 -2.50 10.25 -14.46
C MET A 1 -1.02 10.30 -14.13
N VAL A 2 -0.19 9.31 -14.51
CA VAL A 2 1.26 9.30 -14.17
C VAL A 2 2.00 10.52 -14.73
N HIS A 3 1.96 10.76 -16.05
CA HIS A 3 2.63 11.91 -16.68
C HIS A 3 2.06 13.28 -16.26
N ARG A 4 0.93 13.30 -15.56
CA ARG A 4 0.26 14.51 -15.08
C ARG A 4 0.46 14.73 -13.57
N ASP A 5 1.28 13.90 -12.91
CA ASP A 5 1.50 13.94 -11.45
C ASP A 5 0.21 13.87 -10.62
N GLU A 6 -0.80 13.14 -11.11
CA GLU A 6 -2.12 13.02 -10.46
C GLU A 6 -2.18 11.89 -9.41
N LEU A 7 -1.14 11.05 -9.32
CA LEU A 7 -1.08 9.90 -8.42
C LEU A 7 -0.12 10.19 -7.26
N LEU A 8 -0.56 9.89 -6.03
CA LEU A 8 0.29 10.00 -4.85
C LEU A 8 1.35 8.88 -4.82
N GLN A 9 0.97 7.70 -5.31
CA GLN A 9 1.84 6.54 -5.47
C GLN A 9 1.30 5.70 -6.63
N TYR A 10 2.19 5.02 -7.35
CA TYR A 10 1.82 4.00 -8.33
C TYR A 10 2.92 2.92 -8.44
N ALA A 11 2.54 1.71 -8.84
CA ALA A 11 3.45 0.58 -9.01
C ALA A 11 2.86 -0.46 -9.98
N LEU A 12 3.73 -1.30 -10.56
CA LEU A 12 3.34 -2.49 -11.30
C LEU A 12 3.27 -3.67 -10.34
N VAL A 13 2.08 -4.20 -10.09
CA VAL A 13 1.84 -5.29 -9.14
C VAL A 13 1.20 -6.46 -9.90
N TYR A 14 1.90 -7.59 -9.96
CA TYR A 14 1.48 -8.78 -10.74
C TYR A 14 1.10 -8.44 -12.18
N GLY A 15 1.93 -7.65 -12.87
CA GLY A 15 1.70 -7.23 -14.26
C GLY A 15 0.60 -6.19 -14.45
N ASN A 16 -0.02 -5.69 -13.37
CA ASN A 16 -1.06 -4.67 -13.45
C ASN A 16 -0.61 -3.37 -12.79
N TYR A 17 -0.83 -2.24 -13.47
CA TYR A 17 -0.58 -0.93 -12.88
C TYR A 17 -1.63 -0.61 -11.81
N LYS A 18 -1.14 -0.22 -10.63
CA LYS A 18 -1.95 0.25 -9.50
C LYS A 18 -1.49 1.64 -9.12
N GLY A 19 -2.40 2.48 -8.66
CA GLY A 19 -2.06 3.81 -8.19
C GLY A 19 -3.13 4.40 -7.28
N VAL A 20 -2.70 5.36 -6.48
CA VAL A 20 -3.53 6.07 -5.50
C VAL A 20 -3.78 7.49 -6.01
N PRO A 21 -5.01 7.86 -6.42
CA PRO A 21 -5.30 9.20 -6.92
C PRO A 21 -5.19 10.28 -5.82
N LYS A 22 -4.46 11.37 -6.09
CA LYS A 22 -4.35 12.51 -5.15
C LYS A 22 -5.70 13.17 -4.89
N LEU A 23 -6.57 13.20 -5.91
CA LEU A 23 -7.87 13.87 -5.83
C LEU A 23 -8.77 13.27 -4.74
N GLN A 24 -8.92 11.94 -4.71
CA GLN A 24 -9.77 11.27 -3.73
C GLN A 24 -9.31 11.52 -2.29
N ILE A 25 -7.99 11.52 -2.06
CA ILE A 25 -7.41 11.83 -0.75
C ILE A 25 -7.73 13.28 -0.37
N ARG A 26 -7.47 14.23 -1.28
CA ARG A 26 -7.73 15.65 -1.04
C ARG A 26 -9.21 15.92 -0.73
N GLU A 27 -10.12 15.29 -1.46
CA GLU A 27 -11.56 15.45 -1.24
C GLU A 27 -12.01 14.89 0.11
N ALA A 28 -11.47 13.73 0.54
CA ALA A 28 -11.76 13.17 1.85
C ALA A 28 -11.23 14.07 2.98
N LEU A 29 -9.98 14.52 2.87
CA LEU A 29 -9.37 15.44 3.85
C LEU A 29 -10.12 16.78 3.91
N ALA A 30 -10.56 17.32 2.77
CA ALA A 30 -11.34 18.57 2.72
C ALA A 30 -12.70 18.47 3.42
N LYS A 31 -13.25 17.24 3.54
CA LYS A 31 -14.47 16.95 4.30
C LYS A 31 -14.21 16.73 5.80
N GLY A 32 -12.97 16.87 6.25
CA GLY A 32 -12.57 16.57 7.63
C GLY A 32 -12.52 15.07 7.94
N CYS A 33 -12.47 14.21 6.91
CA CYS A 33 -12.37 12.76 7.08
C CYS A 33 -10.92 12.29 6.98
N ASP A 34 -10.54 11.35 7.84
CA ASP A 34 -9.28 10.63 7.71
C ASP A 34 -9.31 9.68 6.51
N THR A 35 -8.18 9.56 5.82
CA THR A 35 -8.01 8.63 4.70
C THR A 35 -7.14 7.44 5.10
N VAL A 36 -7.67 6.23 4.96
CA VAL A 36 -6.94 4.99 5.22
C VAL A 36 -6.48 4.38 3.90
N LEU A 37 -5.16 4.21 3.75
CA LEU A 37 -4.54 3.63 2.57
C LEU A 37 -4.03 2.22 2.89
N ARG A 38 -4.52 1.21 2.16
CA ARG A 38 -3.96 -0.15 2.22
C ARG A 38 -2.93 -0.32 1.13
N VAL A 39 -1.66 -0.37 1.52
CA VAL A 39 -0.52 -0.53 0.61
C VAL A 39 0.39 -1.67 1.08
N ASP A 40 1.16 -2.23 0.15
CA ASP A 40 2.26 -3.13 0.49
C ASP A 40 3.50 -2.35 0.98
N ILE A 41 4.59 -3.07 1.26
CA ILE A 41 5.82 -2.48 1.81
C ILE A 41 6.53 -1.54 0.81
N GLN A 42 6.43 -1.78 -0.50
CA GLN A 42 7.02 -0.92 -1.54
C GLN A 42 6.22 0.38 -1.67
N GLY A 43 4.89 0.27 -1.67
CA GLY A 43 3.98 1.42 -1.64
C GLY A 43 4.17 2.25 -0.39
N ALA A 44 4.27 1.61 0.79
CA ALA A 44 4.50 2.30 2.06
C ALA A 44 5.84 3.06 2.08
N ALA A 45 6.92 2.47 1.53
CA ALA A 45 8.21 3.15 1.42
C ALA A 45 8.15 4.39 0.52
N THR A 46 7.39 4.32 -0.58
CA THR A 46 7.15 5.45 -1.49
C THR A 46 6.35 6.55 -0.80
N LEU A 47 5.24 6.19 -0.16
CA LEU A 47 4.39 7.12 0.59
C LEU A 47 5.12 7.79 1.75
N ARG A 48 6.01 7.07 2.43
CA ARG A 48 6.82 7.65 3.52
C ARG A 48 7.77 8.74 3.03
N LYS A 49 8.31 8.63 1.82
CA LYS A 49 9.11 9.70 1.19
C LYS A 49 8.24 10.91 0.81
N ALA A 50 7.03 10.67 0.32
CA ALA A 50 6.12 11.72 -0.14
C ALA A 50 5.41 12.47 1.01
N LEU A 51 4.95 11.75 2.04
CA LEU A 51 4.12 12.29 3.12
C LEU A 51 4.92 12.55 4.40
N GLY A 52 6.02 11.84 4.63
CA GLY A 52 6.86 12.01 5.82
C GLY A 52 6.06 11.97 7.12
N LYS A 53 6.12 13.07 7.87
CA LYS A 53 5.45 13.23 9.19
C LYS A 53 3.96 13.54 9.08
N SER A 54 3.43 13.81 7.89
CA SER A 54 2.01 14.12 7.65
C SER A 54 1.12 12.88 7.58
N ALA A 55 1.68 11.67 7.76
CA ALA A 55 0.93 10.43 7.75
C ALA A 55 1.39 9.48 8.87
N VAL A 56 0.44 8.72 9.40
CA VAL A 56 0.70 7.64 10.35
C VAL A 56 0.90 6.34 9.58
N PHE A 57 1.99 5.63 9.87
CA PHE A 57 2.30 4.35 9.23
C PHE A 57 2.12 3.21 10.23
N VAL A 58 1.22 2.29 9.91
CA VAL A 58 0.97 1.09 10.71
C VAL A 58 1.39 -0.13 9.89
N PHE A 59 2.36 -0.89 10.41
CA PHE A 59 2.78 -2.15 9.80
C PHE A 59 2.08 -3.31 10.50
N VAL A 60 1.31 -4.09 9.74
CA VAL A 60 0.64 -5.29 10.26
C VAL A 60 1.50 -6.49 9.94
N ALA A 61 2.19 -7.00 10.95
CA ALA A 61 2.98 -8.22 10.85
C ALA A 61 2.11 -9.45 11.13
N ALA A 62 2.41 -10.56 10.47
CA ALA A 62 1.90 -11.85 10.93
C ALA A 62 2.56 -12.23 12.26
N GLU A 63 1.83 -12.98 13.08
CA GLU A 63 2.31 -13.52 14.36
C GLU A 63 3.54 -14.43 14.21
N SER A 64 3.70 -15.09 13.05
CA SER A 64 4.93 -15.77 12.68
C SER A 64 5.11 -15.85 11.17
N LYS A 65 6.33 -16.20 10.72
CA LYS A 65 6.61 -16.49 9.31
C LYS A 65 5.76 -17.67 8.80
N MET A 66 5.54 -18.69 9.64
CA MET A 66 4.71 -19.85 9.29
C MET A 66 3.25 -19.45 9.07
N ALA A 67 2.67 -18.69 10.00
CA ALA A 67 1.30 -18.19 9.86
C ALA A 67 1.11 -17.33 8.59
N LEU A 68 2.13 -16.55 8.20
CA LEU A 68 2.12 -15.81 6.95
C LEU A 68 2.07 -16.75 5.73
N VAL A 69 2.88 -17.81 5.73
CA VAL A 69 2.90 -18.80 4.64
C VAL A 69 1.56 -19.52 4.54
N GLU A 70 1.00 -19.98 5.65
CA GLU A 70 -0.31 -20.65 5.69
C GLU A 70 -1.44 -19.76 5.16
N ARG A 71 -1.47 -18.47 5.54
CA ARG A 71 -2.46 -17.50 5.02
C ARG A 71 -2.28 -17.23 3.52
N ARG A 72 -1.03 -17.21 3.04
CA ARG A 72 -0.72 -16.90 1.64
C ARG A 72 -0.96 -18.08 0.72
N ASP A 73 -0.76 -19.30 1.21
CA ASP A 73 -1.04 -20.53 0.48
C ASP A 73 -1.80 -21.53 1.38
N PRO A 74 -3.14 -21.45 1.43
CA PRO A 74 -3.95 -22.39 2.21
C PRO A 74 -3.87 -23.83 1.67
N ARG A 75 -3.17 -24.07 0.56
CA ARG A 75 -2.97 -25.38 -0.07
C ARG A 75 -1.59 -25.98 0.19
N GLY A 76 -0.72 -25.32 0.97
CA GLY A 76 0.54 -25.90 1.49
C GLY A 76 1.62 -26.21 0.44
N ARG A 77 1.62 -25.56 -0.73
CA ARG A 77 2.71 -25.77 -1.70
C ARG A 77 3.95 -25.01 -1.23
N ARG A 78 4.87 -25.79 -0.68
CA ARG A 78 6.20 -25.37 -0.22
C ARG A 78 6.88 -24.48 -1.26
N LEU A 79 7.02 -23.19 -0.95
CA LEU A 79 7.88 -22.29 -1.71
C LEU A 79 9.33 -22.65 -1.38
N THR A 80 9.98 -23.40 -2.27
CA THR A 80 11.44 -23.44 -2.35
C THR A 80 11.90 -22.03 -2.68
N LEU A 81 12.61 -21.40 -1.73
CA LEU A 81 13.38 -20.18 -1.98
C LEU A 81 14.66 -20.54 -2.74
#